data_AF-A0A419A9C8-F1
#
_entry.id   AF-A0A419A9C8-F1
#
_cell.length_a   1.000
_cell.length_b   1.000
_cell.length_c   1.000
_cell.angle_alpha   90.00
_cell.angle_beta   90.00
_cell.angle_gamma   90.00
#
_symmetry.space_group_name_H-M   'P 1'
#
loop_
_entity.id
_entity.type
_entity.pdbx_description
1 polymer ?
#
loop_
_entity_poly.entity_id
_entity_poly.type
_entity_poly.pdbx_seq_one_letter_code
_entity_poly.pdbx_strand_id
1 'polypeptide(L)'
;MSRARLSLLLASVLALAVALWLAAALRLLPFADWPGLPLDPGAMSLRQILLGFGLMPRGVIALLAGAVLGLSGAILQAVLRNPVADPTTLGISSGAQLALVMATIMAPGLLEGGRWPVALAGAALAAGLVLAIGARRAFAPVTMVIAGMLVGMTASAVATALTLSQGEYLLSLVIWNGGALVQQD
;
A
#
# COMPACT_ATOMS: atom_id res chain seq x y z
N MET A 1 14.13 14.68 19.82
CA MET A 1 14.62 13.37 20.31
C MET A 1 16.08 13.21 19.90
N SER A 2 16.97 12.68 20.76
CA SER A 2 18.32 12.37 20.30
C SER A 2 18.29 11.25 19.26
N ARG A 3 19.23 11.23 18.31
CA ARG A 3 19.32 10.17 17.27
C ARG A 3 19.28 8.77 17.88
N ALA A 4 19.93 8.60 19.04
CA ALA A 4 19.93 7.37 19.83
C ALA A 4 18.52 6.96 20.34
N ARG A 5 17.69 7.91 20.77
CA ARG A 5 16.32 7.59 21.22
C ARG A 5 15.43 7.14 20.06
N LEU A 6 15.58 7.77 18.89
CA LEU A 6 14.83 7.39 17.70
C LEU A 6 15.22 5.99 17.22
N SER A 7 16.52 5.68 17.15
CA SER A 7 17.00 4.35 16.74
C SER A 7 16.56 3.26 17.71
N LEU A 8 16.59 3.54 19.02
CA LEU A 8 16.08 2.61 20.03
C LEU A 8 14.58 2.36 19.88
N LEU A 9 13.79 3.41 19.61
CA LEU A 9 12.36 3.27 19.38
C LEU A 9 12.08 2.41 18.14
N LEU A 10 12.74 2.69 17.02
CA LEU A 10 12.57 1.90 15.78
C LEU A 10 12.99 0.43 15.98
N ALA A 11 14.11 0.19 16.67
CA ALA A 11 14.55 -1.16 16.99
C ALA A 11 13.54 -1.90 17.90
N SER A 12 12.97 -1.21 18.89
CA SER A 12 11.97 -1.80 19.79
C SER A 12 10.67 -2.17 19.06
N VAL A 13 10.20 -1.31 18.15
CA VAL A 13 9.02 -1.57 17.32
C VAL A 13 9.28 -2.74 16.37
N LEU A 14 10.46 -2.81 15.74
CA LEU A 14 10.82 -3.93 14.87
C LEU A 14 10.91 -5.24 15.66
N ALA A 15 11.55 -5.22 16.83
CA ALA A 15 11.64 -6.40 17.70
C ALA A 15 10.26 -6.90 18.13
N LEU A 16 9.35 -5.97 18.51
CA LEU A 16 7.97 -6.32 18.83
C LEU A 16 7.24 -6.92 17.61
N ALA A 17 7.39 -6.34 16.42
CA ALA A 17 6.76 -6.86 15.20
C ALA A 17 7.23 -8.28 14.88
N VAL A 18 8.54 -8.54 14.98
CA VAL A 18 9.13 -9.88 14.78
C VAL A 18 8.64 -10.85 15.85
N ALA A 19 8.57 -10.42 17.12
CA ALA A 19 8.08 -11.25 18.21
C ALA A 19 6.60 -11.63 18.03
N LEU A 20 5.75 -10.69 17.60
CA LEU A 20 4.34 -10.94 17.33
C LEU A 20 4.15 -11.87 16.13
N TRP A 21 4.94 -11.68 15.07
CA TRP A 21 4.93 -12.57 13.91
C TRP A 21 5.38 -13.99 14.30
N LEU A 22 6.47 -14.11 15.06
CA LEU A 22 6.96 -15.40 15.53
C LEU A 22 5.95 -16.08 16.46
N ALA A 23 5.30 -15.34 17.35
CA ALA A 23 4.22 -15.86 18.19
C ALA A 23 3.04 -16.38 17.36
N ALA A 24 2.69 -15.69 16.26
CA ALA A 24 1.67 -16.17 15.33
C ALA A 24 2.11 -17.44 14.58
N ALA A 25 3.37 -17.51 14.13
CA ALA A 25 3.93 -18.68 13.46
C ALA A 25 3.98 -19.91 14.38
N LEU A 26 4.44 -19.74 15.63
CA LEU A 26 4.53 -20.83 16.61
C LEU A 26 3.16 -21.33 17.08
N ARG A 27 2.11 -20.48 17.03
CA ARG A 27 0.72 -20.93 17.26
C ARG A 27 0.20 -21.81 16.14
N LEU A 28 0.69 -21.63 14.91
CA LEU A 28 0.30 -22.45 13.78
C LEU A 28 1.04 -23.80 13.80
N LEU A 29 2.36 -23.75 14.03
CA LEU A 29 3.24 -24.91 13.96
C LEU A 29 4.49 -24.73 14.85
N PRO A 30 4.85 -25.71 15.70
CA PRO A 30 6.06 -25.63 16.50
C PRO A 30 7.30 -25.60 15.60
N PHE A 31 8.39 -24.99 16.10
CA PHE A 31 9.60 -24.76 15.31
C PHE A 31 10.20 -26.03 14.69
N ALA A 32 10.08 -27.17 15.36
CA ALA A 32 10.58 -28.46 14.89
C ALA A 32 9.92 -28.94 13.59
N ASP A 33 8.67 -28.55 13.35
CA ASP A 33 7.88 -29.01 12.20
C ASP A 33 7.88 -28.00 11.05
N TRP A 34 8.66 -26.92 11.15
CA TRP A 34 8.73 -25.90 10.10
C TRP A 34 9.16 -26.51 8.76
N PRO A 35 8.63 -26.00 7.63
CA PRO A 35 8.96 -26.55 6.33
C PRO A 35 10.46 -26.42 6.05
N GLY A 36 11.07 -27.50 5.60
CA GLY A 36 12.45 -27.50 5.12
C GLY A 36 12.61 -26.69 3.84
N LEU A 37 13.84 -26.30 3.53
CA LEU A 37 14.21 -25.70 2.25
C LEU A 37 14.82 -26.77 1.33
N PRO A 38 14.49 -26.79 0.02
CA PRO A 38 13.52 -25.92 -0.66
C PRO A 38 12.07 -26.25 -0.26
N LEU A 39 11.18 -25.26 -0.35
CA LEU A 39 9.77 -25.46 -0.07
C LEU A 39 9.14 -26.33 -1.19
N ASP A 40 8.86 -27.59 -0.90
CA ASP A 40 8.11 -28.50 -1.77
C ASP A 40 6.65 -28.67 -1.30
N PRO A 41 5.65 -28.05 -1.96
CA PRO A 41 4.25 -28.18 -1.59
C PRO A 41 3.73 -29.63 -1.62
N GLY A 42 4.30 -30.50 -2.45
CA GLY A 42 3.86 -31.89 -2.60
C GLY A 42 4.19 -32.77 -1.39
N ALA A 43 5.18 -32.37 -0.60
CA ALA A 43 5.64 -33.09 0.60
C ALA A 43 5.17 -32.41 1.91
N MET A 44 4.43 -31.30 1.83
CA MET A 44 4.04 -30.50 2.99
C MET A 44 2.64 -30.82 3.50
N SER A 45 2.48 -30.77 4.81
CA SER A 45 1.16 -30.67 5.43
C SER A 45 0.52 -29.31 5.16
N LEU A 46 -0.81 -29.23 5.23
CA LEU A 46 -1.55 -27.97 5.08
C LEU A 46 -1.00 -26.85 6.01
N ARG A 47 -0.62 -27.18 7.23
CA ARG A 47 -0.06 -26.19 8.18
C ARG A 47 1.30 -25.66 7.74
N GLN A 48 2.14 -26.52 7.16
CA GLN A 48 3.43 -26.11 6.59
C GLN A 48 3.23 -25.23 5.35
N ILE A 49 2.24 -25.53 4.50
CA ILE A 49 1.86 -24.69 3.37
C ILE A 49 1.39 -23.31 3.85
N LEU A 50 0.48 -23.26 4.82
CA LEU A 50 -0.02 -22.01 5.41
C LEU A 50 1.11 -21.16 6.02
N LEU A 51 2.09 -21.80 6.66
CA LEU A 51 3.26 -21.12 7.21
C LEU A 51 4.18 -20.59 6.09
N GLY A 52 4.58 -21.46 5.15
CA GLY A 52 5.59 -21.18 4.13
C GLY A 52 5.11 -20.25 3.00
N PHE A 53 3.86 -20.39 2.55
CA PHE A 53 3.31 -19.62 1.43
C PHE A 53 2.30 -18.54 1.88
N GLY A 54 1.80 -18.60 3.12
CA GLY A 54 0.90 -17.59 3.68
C GLY A 54 1.58 -16.64 4.65
N LEU A 55 1.91 -17.12 5.84
CA LEU A 55 2.40 -16.28 6.95
C LEU A 55 3.80 -15.71 6.71
N MET A 56 4.72 -16.48 6.15
CA MET A 56 6.09 -16.02 5.87
C MET A 56 6.13 -14.89 4.85
N PRO A 57 5.56 -15.02 3.62
CA PRO A 57 5.52 -13.93 2.66
C PRO A 57 4.75 -12.71 3.19
N ARG A 58 3.67 -12.94 3.95
CA ARG A 58 2.90 -11.86 4.59
C ARG A 58 3.72 -11.05 5.60
N GLY A 59 4.54 -11.72 6.41
CA GLY A 59 5.44 -11.06 7.34
C GLY A 59 6.48 -10.19 6.61
N VAL A 60 7.08 -10.73 5.55
CA VAL A 60 8.06 -10.01 4.72
C VAL A 60 7.43 -8.77 4.07
N ILE A 61 6.27 -8.92 3.41
CA ILE A 61 5.63 -7.78 2.74
C ILE A 61 5.12 -6.73 3.74
N ALA A 62 4.69 -7.12 4.94
CA ALA A 62 4.30 -6.18 5.98
C ALA A 62 5.46 -5.27 6.39
N LEU A 63 6.65 -5.83 6.58
CA LEU A 63 7.86 -5.07 6.91
C LEU A 63 8.29 -4.17 5.75
N LEU A 64 8.32 -4.70 4.53
CA LEU A 64 8.72 -3.95 3.34
C LEU A 64 7.74 -2.79 3.04
N ALA A 65 6.44 -3.07 3.03
CA ALA A 65 5.41 -2.06 2.80
C ALA A 65 5.46 -0.98 3.88
N GLY A 66 5.57 -1.36 5.16
CA GLY A 66 5.71 -0.41 6.27
C GLY A 66 6.95 0.48 6.13
N ALA A 67 8.11 -0.09 5.77
CA ALA A 67 9.34 0.66 5.55
C ALA A 67 9.22 1.65 4.38
N VAL A 68 8.66 1.22 3.25
CA VAL A 68 8.47 2.08 2.07
C VAL A 68 7.44 3.19 2.34
N LEU A 69 6.34 2.88 3.04
CA LEU A 69 5.35 3.89 3.43
C LEU A 69 5.94 4.91 4.40
N GLY A 70 6.71 4.46 5.40
CA GLY A 70 7.41 5.35 6.33
C GLY A 70 8.43 6.25 5.63
N LEU A 71 9.21 5.69 4.70
CA LEU A 71 10.18 6.45 3.90
C LEU A 71 9.48 7.48 2.99
N SER A 72 8.41 7.06 2.31
CA SER A 72 7.59 7.94 1.45
C SER A 72 7.02 9.11 2.25
N GLY A 73 6.43 8.84 3.42
CA GLY A 73 5.94 9.88 4.32
C GLY A 73 7.05 10.84 4.76
N ALA A 74 8.21 10.33 5.18
CA ALA A 74 9.34 11.17 5.58
C ALA A 74 9.85 12.06 4.44
N ILE A 75 9.94 11.53 3.22
CA ILE A 75 10.34 12.29 2.02
C ILE A 75 9.32 13.39 1.74
N LEU A 76 8.02 13.06 1.74
CA LEU A 76 6.96 14.03 1.47
C LEU A 76 6.93 15.15 2.52
N GLN A 77 7.05 14.80 3.80
CA GLN A 77 7.13 15.76 4.89
C GLN A 77 8.32 16.70 4.74
N ALA A 78 9.49 16.19 4.33
CA ALA A 78 10.69 16.98 4.10
C ALA A 78 10.56 17.91 2.88
N VAL A 79 10.08 17.39 1.74
CA VAL A 79 9.91 18.14 0.49
C VAL A 79 8.85 19.23 0.64
N LEU A 80 7.70 18.88 1.22
CA LEU A 80 6.59 19.81 1.43
C LEU A 80 6.77 20.69 2.67
N ARG A 81 7.83 20.46 3.46
CA ARG A 81 8.09 21.18 4.72
C ARG A 81 6.84 21.21 5.61
N ASN A 82 6.11 20.09 5.62
CA ASN A 82 4.83 19.96 6.27
C ASN A 82 4.78 18.64 7.06
N PRO A 83 4.81 18.67 8.40
CA PRO A 83 4.87 17.46 9.21
C PRO A 83 3.61 16.59 9.13
N VAL A 84 2.49 17.12 8.62
CA VAL A 84 1.26 16.36 8.41
C VAL A 84 1.11 15.83 6.98
N ALA A 85 2.08 16.08 6.10
CA ALA A 85 2.01 15.57 4.74
C ALA A 85 2.16 14.05 4.68
N ASP A 86 1.35 13.43 3.84
CA ASP A 86 1.39 12.00 3.54
C ASP A 86 1.05 11.78 2.03
N PRO A 87 1.18 10.55 1.48
CA PRO A 87 0.92 10.29 0.07
C PRO A 87 -0.47 10.70 -0.44
N THR A 88 -1.50 10.65 0.40
CA THR A 88 -2.86 11.11 0.08
C THR A 88 -2.92 12.62 -0.15
N THR A 89 -2.00 13.39 0.47
CA THR A 89 -1.91 14.84 0.31
C THR A 89 -1.66 15.25 -1.15
N LEU A 90 -0.93 14.42 -1.92
CA LEU A 90 -0.67 14.65 -3.35
C LEU A 90 -1.70 13.98 -4.28
N GLY A 91 -2.80 13.44 -3.74
CA GLY A 91 -3.83 12.77 -4.54
C GLY A 91 -3.40 11.44 -5.17
N ILE A 92 -2.25 10.89 -4.76
CA ILE A 92 -1.66 9.66 -5.33
C ILE A 92 -2.61 8.47 -5.14
N SER A 93 -3.09 8.28 -3.90
CA SER A 93 -4.01 7.19 -3.56
C SER A 93 -5.34 7.31 -4.30
N SER A 94 -5.90 8.53 -4.39
CA SER A 94 -7.14 8.79 -5.13
C SER A 94 -6.99 8.55 -6.63
N GLY A 95 -5.83 8.89 -7.21
CA GLY A 95 -5.51 8.60 -8.62
C GLY A 95 -5.46 7.11 -8.92
N ALA A 96 -4.80 6.33 -8.05
CA ALA A 96 -4.76 4.87 -8.16
C ALA A 96 -6.17 4.26 -8.06
N GLN A 97 -6.98 4.72 -7.09
CA GLN A 97 -8.35 4.26 -6.91
C GLN A 97 -9.21 4.56 -8.15
N LEU A 98 -9.17 5.78 -8.67
CA LEU A 98 -9.92 6.15 -9.87
C LEU A 98 -9.52 5.30 -11.08
N ALA A 99 -8.22 5.07 -11.29
CA ALA A 99 -7.75 4.24 -12.39
C ALA A 99 -8.26 2.80 -12.30
N LEU A 100 -8.28 2.20 -11.10
CA LEU A 100 -8.82 0.86 -10.89
C LEU A 100 -10.33 0.79 -11.14
N VAL A 101 -11.09 1.78 -10.65
CA VAL A 101 -12.54 1.87 -10.90
C VAL A 101 -12.82 1.98 -12.40
N MET A 102 -12.12 2.89 -13.09
CA MET A 102 -12.24 3.06 -14.53
C MET A 102 -11.87 1.80 -15.31
N ALA A 103 -10.75 1.15 -14.98
CA ALA A 103 -10.32 -0.07 -15.65
C ALA A 103 -11.32 -1.21 -15.42
N THR A 104 -11.87 -1.34 -14.21
CA THR A 104 -12.85 -2.39 -13.89
C THR A 104 -14.13 -2.27 -14.72
N ILE A 105 -14.56 -1.03 -15.02
CA ILE A 105 -15.77 -0.77 -15.80
C ILE A 105 -15.48 -0.83 -17.32
N MET A 106 -14.40 -0.19 -17.77
CA MET A 106 -14.18 0.11 -19.19
C MET A 106 -13.21 -0.86 -19.89
N ALA A 107 -12.29 -1.47 -19.14
CA ALA A 107 -11.23 -2.30 -19.70
C ALA A 107 -10.77 -3.38 -18.70
N PRO A 108 -11.66 -4.31 -18.29
CA PRO A 108 -11.35 -5.30 -17.25
C PRO A 108 -10.16 -6.20 -17.60
N GLY A 109 -9.90 -6.42 -18.90
CA GLY A 109 -8.73 -7.18 -19.36
C GLY A 109 -7.38 -6.58 -18.94
N LEU A 110 -7.31 -5.27 -18.63
CA LEU A 110 -6.09 -4.66 -18.09
C LEU A 110 -5.74 -5.15 -16.67
N LEU A 111 -6.68 -5.79 -15.98
CA LEU A 111 -6.51 -6.27 -14.61
C LEU A 111 -6.07 -7.75 -14.55
N GLU A 112 -6.04 -8.46 -15.68
CA GLU A 112 -5.64 -9.88 -15.75
C GLU A 112 -4.21 -10.12 -15.29
N GLY A 113 -3.29 -9.19 -15.60
CA GLY A 113 -1.90 -9.21 -15.13
C GLY A 113 -1.71 -8.71 -13.69
N GLY A 114 -2.80 -8.53 -12.95
CA GLY A 114 -2.81 -7.96 -11.61
C GLY A 114 -3.18 -6.48 -11.58
N ARG A 115 -3.60 -6.00 -10.41
CA ARG A 115 -4.12 -4.64 -10.21
C ARG A 115 -3.02 -3.57 -10.15
N TRP A 116 -1.79 -3.97 -9.79
CA TRP A 116 -0.71 -3.04 -9.45
C TRP A 116 -0.27 -2.13 -10.62
N PRO A 117 -0.21 -2.55 -11.90
CA PRO A 117 0.25 -1.67 -12.99
C PRO A 117 -0.74 -0.54 -13.26
N VAL A 118 -2.04 -0.87 -13.23
CA VAL A 118 -3.14 0.10 -13.41
C VAL A 118 -3.17 1.10 -12.25
N ALA A 119 -3.07 0.60 -11.02
CA ALA A 119 -3.00 1.45 -9.83
C ALA A 119 -1.80 2.40 -9.89
N LEU A 120 -0.62 1.89 -10.27
CA LEU A 120 0.60 2.67 -10.41
C LEU A 120 0.48 3.75 -11.49
N ALA A 121 -0.12 3.42 -12.64
CA ALA A 121 -0.36 4.39 -13.71
C ALA A 121 -1.29 5.52 -13.25
N GLY A 122 -2.39 5.18 -12.55
CA GLY A 122 -3.30 6.17 -11.97
C GLY A 122 -2.63 7.09 -10.94
N ALA A 123 -1.84 6.49 -10.04
CA ALA A 123 -1.04 7.21 -9.06
C ALA A 123 -0.04 8.17 -9.73
N ALA A 124 0.68 7.69 -10.74
CA ALA A 124 1.67 8.47 -11.48
C ALA A 124 1.03 9.63 -12.25
N LEU A 125 -0.14 9.42 -12.87
CA LEU A 125 -0.89 10.47 -13.56
C LEU A 125 -1.35 11.56 -12.58
N ALA A 126 -1.90 11.17 -11.42
CA ALA A 126 -2.31 12.14 -10.40
C ALA A 126 -1.11 12.93 -9.85
N ALA A 127 -0.02 12.24 -9.48
CA ALA A 127 1.21 12.88 -9.03
C ALA A 127 1.78 13.81 -10.10
N GLY A 128 1.82 13.36 -11.36
CA GLY A 128 2.28 14.14 -12.51
C GLY A 128 1.46 15.40 -12.74
N LEU A 129 0.12 15.32 -12.59
CA LEU A 129 -0.76 16.48 -12.68
C LEU A 129 -0.47 17.50 -11.57
N VAL A 130 -0.31 17.04 -10.33
CA VAL A 130 0.03 17.91 -9.19
C VAL A 130 1.39 18.58 -9.39
N LEU A 131 2.39 17.81 -9.84
CA LEU A 131 3.72 18.33 -10.16
C LEU A 131 3.67 19.35 -11.31
N ALA A 132 2.87 19.10 -12.35
CA ALA A 132 2.70 20.04 -13.47
C ALA A 132 2.05 21.36 -13.02
N ILE A 133 1.05 21.31 -12.12
CA ILE A 133 0.45 22.50 -11.51
C ILE A 133 1.49 23.24 -10.65
N GLY A 134 2.23 22.50 -9.82
CA GLY A 134 3.27 23.03 -8.95
C GLY A 134 4.44 23.66 -9.69
N ALA A 135 4.83 23.12 -10.84
CA ALA A 135 5.94 23.62 -11.66
C ALA A 135 5.74 25.09 -12.06
N ARG A 136 4.49 25.49 -12.33
CA ARG A 136 4.13 26.89 -12.66
C ARG A 136 4.30 27.86 -11.48
N ARG A 137 4.46 27.34 -10.26
CA ARG A 137 4.61 28.10 -9.01
C ARG A 137 5.91 27.72 -8.27
N ALA A 138 6.93 27.27 -9.01
CA ALA A 138 8.24 26.87 -8.47
C ALA A 138 8.15 25.84 -7.33
N PHE A 139 7.17 24.94 -7.40
CA PHE A 139 6.90 23.90 -6.40
C PHE A 139 6.69 24.44 -4.98
N ALA A 140 6.12 25.65 -4.85
CA ALA A 140 5.76 26.22 -3.57
C ALA A 140 4.93 25.21 -2.73
N PRO A 141 5.32 24.87 -1.49
CA PRO A 141 4.67 23.80 -0.73
C PRO A 141 3.16 23.97 -0.55
N VAL A 142 2.70 25.20 -0.29
CA VAL A 142 1.28 25.51 -0.17
C VAL A 142 0.53 25.20 -1.47
N THR A 143 1.13 25.53 -2.62
CA THR A 143 0.54 25.20 -3.93
C THR A 143 0.49 23.69 -4.15
N MET A 144 1.56 22.97 -3.82
CA MET A 144 1.61 21.51 -3.96
C MET A 144 0.51 20.82 -3.14
N VAL A 145 0.32 21.26 -1.89
CA VAL A 145 -0.72 20.72 -1.00
C VAL A 145 -2.13 21.04 -1.51
N ILE A 146 -2.40 22.29 -1.93
CA ILE A 146 -3.72 22.67 -2.45
C ILE A 146 -4.01 21.95 -3.77
N ALA A 147 -3.05 21.90 -4.69
CA ALA A 147 -3.20 21.17 -5.95
C ALA A 147 -3.45 19.68 -5.70
N GLY A 148 -2.69 19.07 -4.80
CA GLY A 148 -2.86 17.68 -4.38
C GLY A 148 -4.24 17.39 -3.80
N MET A 149 -4.72 18.23 -2.89
CA MET A 149 -6.09 18.13 -2.37
C MET A 149 -7.14 18.24 -3.47
N LEU A 150 -7.04 19.24 -4.37
CA LEU A 150 -8.01 19.42 -5.44
C LEU A 150 -8.04 18.22 -6.40
N VAL A 151 -6.88 17.74 -6.83
CA VAL A 151 -6.76 16.56 -7.69
C VAL A 151 -7.30 15.32 -6.97
N GLY A 152 -6.91 15.11 -5.71
CA GLY A 152 -7.34 13.97 -4.91
C GLY A 152 -8.85 13.94 -4.65
N MET A 153 -9.43 15.08 -4.26
CA MET A 153 -10.88 15.22 -4.04
C MET A 153 -11.66 15.00 -5.33
N THR A 154 -11.18 15.55 -6.45
CA THR A 154 -11.82 15.37 -7.76
C THR A 154 -11.78 13.89 -8.18
N ALA A 155 -10.60 13.25 -8.09
CA ALA A 155 -10.46 11.85 -8.43
C ALA A 155 -11.32 10.95 -7.54
N SER A 156 -11.37 11.23 -6.23
CA SER A 156 -12.20 10.47 -5.28
C SER A 156 -13.69 10.67 -5.53
N ALA A 157 -14.12 11.89 -5.87
CA ALA A 157 -15.52 12.18 -6.20
C ALA A 157 -15.96 11.43 -7.47
N VAL A 158 -15.13 11.43 -8.51
CA VAL A 158 -15.39 10.67 -9.74
C VAL A 158 -15.42 9.17 -9.46
N ALA A 159 -14.43 8.65 -8.72
CA ALA A 159 -14.38 7.24 -8.35
C ALA A 159 -15.62 6.82 -7.55
N THR A 160 -16.07 7.65 -6.62
CA THR A 160 -17.27 7.42 -5.81
C THR A 160 -18.53 7.46 -6.66
N ALA A 161 -18.67 8.45 -7.55
CA ALA A 161 -19.82 8.55 -8.45
C ALA A 161 -19.95 7.33 -9.38
N LEU A 162 -18.82 6.86 -9.93
CA LEU A 162 -18.76 5.64 -10.73
C LEU A 162 -19.07 4.39 -9.90
N THR A 163 -18.58 4.33 -8.66
CA THR A 163 -18.86 3.23 -7.74
C THR A 163 -20.36 3.12 -7.44
N LEU A 164 -20.99 4.24 -7.09
CA LEU A 164 -22.42 4.30 -6.78
C LEU A 164 -23.31 3.99 -8.00
N SER A 165 -22.87 4.32 -9.22
CA SER A 165 -23.65 4.04 -10.43
C SER A 165 -23.68 2.55 -10.80
N GLN A 166 -22.71 1.75 -10.34
CA GLN A 166 -22.58 0.32 -10.65
C GLN A 166 -23.02 -0.62 -9.51
N GLY A 167 -23.39 -0.09 -8.34
CA GLY A 167 -23.86 -0.88 -7.19
C GLY A 167 -22.81 -1.86 -6.63
N GLU A 168 -23.22 -3.10 -6.36
CA GLU A 168 -22.39 -4.15 -5.74
C GLU A 168 -21.20 -4.61 -6.62
N TYR A 169 -21.20 -4.28 -7.92
CA TYR A 169 -20.15 -4.70 -8.86
C TYR A 169 -18.74 -4.25 -8.44
N LEU A 170 -18.65 -3.15 -7.67
CA LEU A 170 -17.38 -2.56 -7.25
C LEU A 170 -17.07 -2.76 -5.76
N LEU A 171 -17.84 -3.58 -5.04
CA LEU A 171 -17.60 -3.88 -3.62
C LEU A 171 -16.18 -4.44 -3.37
N SER A 172 -15.69 -5.27 -4.30
CA SER A 172 -14.33 -5.83 -4.21
C SER A 172 -13.22 -4.77 -4.29
N LEU A 173 -13.47 -3.63 -4.95
CA LEU A 173 -12.55 -2.48 -4.95
C LEU A 173 -12.64 -1.68 -3.65
N VAL A 174 -13.82 -1.59 -3.05
CA VAL A 174 -13.98 -0.95 -1.73
C VAL A 174 -13.18 -1.71 -0.68
N ILE A 175 -13.24 -3.05 -0.69
CA ILE A 175 -12.43 -3.90 0.20
C ILE A 175 -10.94 -3.72 -0.09
N TRP A 176 -10.55 -3.69 -1.37
CA TRP A 176 -9.14 -3.49 -1.75
C TRP A 176 -8.58 -2.13 -1.28
N ASN A 177 -9.41 -1.07 -1.32
CA ASN A 177 -9.02 0.27 -0.85
C ASN A 177 -8.77 0.33 0.67
N GLY A 178 -9.37 -0.57 1.44
CA GLY A 178 -9.07 -0.73 2.87
C GLY A 178 -7.65 -1.24 3.15
N GLY A 179 -6.96 -1.75 2.13
CA GLY A 179 -5.63 -2.36 2.23
C GLY A 179 -5.69 -3.79 2.74
N ALA A 180 -4.98 -4.70 2.06
CA ALA A 180 -4.85 -6.09 2.48
C ALA A 180 -3.44 -6.60 2.14
N LEU A 181 -2.86 -7.36 3.07
CA LEU A 181 -1.62 -8.11 2.83
C LEU A 181 -1.90 -9.60 2.60
N VAL A 182 -3.14 -9.93 2.27
CA VAL A 182 -3.53 -11.30 1.93
C VAL A 182 -3.04 -11.62 0.52
N GLN A 183 -2.20 -12.64 0.43
CA GLN A 183 -1.82 -13.30 -0.81
C GLN A 183 -3.01 -14.18 -1.23
N GLN A 184 -3.58 -13.90 -2.40
CA GLN A 184 -4.72 -14.63 -2.97
C GLN A 184 -4.28 -15.57 -4.12
N ASP A 185 -2.98 -15.66 -4.38
CA ASP A 185 -2.38 -16.37 -5.52
C ASP A 185 -1.67 -17.65 -5.07
#